data_AF-A0A1G1FZB9-F1
#
_entry.id   AF-A0A1G1FZB9-F1
#
_cell.length_a   1.000
_cell.length_b   1.000
_cell.length_c   1.000
_cell.angle_alpha   90.00
_cell.angle_beta   90.00
_cell.angle_gamma   90.00
#
_symmetry.space_group_name_H-M   'P 1'
#
loop_
_entity.id
_entity.type
_entity.pdbx_description
1 polymer ?
#
loop_
_entity_poly.entity_id
_entity_poly.type
_entity_poly.pdbx_seq_one_letter_code
_entity_poly.pdbx_strand_id
1 'polypeptide(L)'
;MEKAKRKIPILDIPGLGTFQFMHNNEFEMELNGTRVLLLFNSDDRFYELAERFNSNESVPVLDFLNAQRQVKAKMFSLKGRGR
;
A
#
# COMPACT_ATOMS: atom_id res chain seq x y z
N MET A 1 -22.42 -17.34 -5.71
CA MET A 1 -20.97 -17.44 -6.03
C MET A 1 -20.29 -16.22 -5.44
N GLU A 2 -19.70 -16.38 -4.26
CA GLU A 2 -18.93 -15.34 -3.60
C GLU A 2 -17.69 -15.07 -4.45
N LYS A 3 -17.64 -13.92 -5.15
CA LYS A 3 -16.46 -13.55 -5.93
C LYS A 3 -15.31 -13.46 -4.93
N ALA A 4 -14.34 -14.36 -5.03
CA ALA A 4 -13.09 -14.24 -4.30
C ALA A 4 -12.60 -12.80 -4.46
N LYS A 5 -12.55 -12.04 -3.36
CA LYS A 5 -12.11 -10.64 -3.37
C LYS A 5 -10.68 -10.63 -3.91
N ARG A 6 -10.53 -10.30 -5.19
CA ARG A 6 -9.22 -10.30 -5.85
C ARG A 6 -8.40 -9.19 -5.18
N LYS A 7 -7.27 -9.57 -4.60
CA LYS A 7 -6.32 -8.60 -4.02
C LYS A 7 -5.36 -8.15 -5.10
N ILE A 8 -4.99 -6.88 -5.09
CA ILE A 8 -3.98 -6.30 -5.97
C ILE A 8 -2.68 -6.23 -5.17
N PRO A 9 -1.64 -7.01 -5.55
CA PRO A 9 -0.36 -6.97 -4.87
C PRO A 9 0.48 -5.78 -5.37
N ILE A 10 0.91 -4.92 -4.44
CA ILE A 10 1.87 -3.84 -4.68
C ILE A 10 3.17 -4.17 -3.94
N LEU A 11 4.30 -4.09 -4.65
CA LEU A 11 5.63 -4.43 -4.14
C LEU A 11 6.35 -3.23 -3.50
N ASP A 12 6.81 -3.40 -2.25
CA ASP A 12 7.95 -2.75 -1.53
C ASP A 12 8.24 -1.22 -1.79
N ILE A 13 7.20 -0.42 -2.06
CA ILE A 13 6.99 1.05 -2.26
C ILE A 13 8.15 2.09 -2.26
N PRO A 14 8.08 3.07 -3.21
CA PRO A 14 8.23 4.51 -2.86
C PRO A 14 6.94 5.37 -2.97
N GLY A 15 6.08 5.15 -3.98
CA GLY A 15 4.96 6.02 -4.34
C GLY A 15 3.54 5.53 -3.99
N LEU A 16 2.95 4.67 -4.84
CA LEU A 16 1.52 4.37 -4.85
C LEU A 16 0.98 3.79 -3.54
N GLY A 17 1.65 2.79 -2.93
CA GLY A 17 1.17 2.21 -1.68
C GLY A 17 1.15 3.20 -0.51
N THR A 18 2.09 4.15 -0.49
CA THR A 18 2.10 5.26 0.48
C THR A 18 0.93 6.21 0.22
N PHE A 19 0.68 6.53 -1.05
CA PHE A 19 -0.42 7.41 -1.45
C PHE A 19 -1.77 6.80 -1.07
N GLN A 20 -1.96 5.50 -1.34
CA GLN A 20 -3.15 4.75 -0.93
C GLN A 20 -3.33 4.80 0.60
N PHE A 21 -2.25 4.52 1.34
CA PHE A 21 -2.28 4.54 2.81
C PHE A 21 -2.60 5.90 3.41
N MET A 22 -2.01 6.98 2.87
CA MET A 22 -2.31 8.35 3.28
C MET A 22 -3.80 8.70 3.10
N HIS A 23 -4.44 8.14 2.07
CA HIS A 23 -5.85 8.33 1.78
C HIS A 23 -6.78 7.36 2.52
N ASN A 24 -6.26 6.75 3.61
CA ASN A 24 -6.95 5.77 4.44
C ASN A 24 -7.45 4.54 3.67
N ASN A 25 -6.80 4.19 2.55
CA ASN A 25 -7.02 2.90 1.90
C ASN A 25 -6.07 1.87 2.52
N GLU A 26 -6.64 0.96 3.32
CA GLU A 26 -5.86 -0.03 4.04
C GLU A 26 -5.41 -1.18 3.13
N PHE A 27 -4.28 -1.76 3.48
CA PHE A 27 -3.72 -2.93 2.84
C PHE A 27 -3.48 -4.03 3.86
N GLU A 28 -3.63 -5.27 3.42
CA GLU A 28 -3.05 -6.42 4.11
C GLU A 28 -1.57 -6.55 3.69
N MET A 29 -0.77 -7.23 4.50
CA MET A 29 0.63 -7.49 4.15
C MET A 29 0.90 -8.99 4.12
N GLU A 30 1.63 -9.42 3.10
CA GLU A 30 2.10 -10.79 2.95
C GLU A 30 3.61 -10.79 2.68
N LEU A 31 4.32 -11.77 3.25
CA LEU A 31 5.73 -11.99 2.93
C LEU A 31 5.82 -12.95 1.76
N ASN A 32 6.30 -12.47 0.61
CA ASN A 32 6.60 -13.30 -0.55
C ASN A 32 8.12 -13.43 -0.68
N GLY A 33 8.67 -14.52 -0.13
CA GLY A 33 10.11 -14.73 0.00
C GLY A 33 10.74 -13.69 0.92
N THR A 34 11.57 -12.80 0.37
CA THR A 34 12.24 -11.72 1.12
C THR A 34 11.54 -10.36 0.97
N ARG A 35 10.47 -10.28 0.18
CA ARG A 35 9.76 -9.04 -0.17
C ARG A 35 8.41 -8.99 0.52
N VAL A 36 7.97 -7.80 0.90
CA VAL A 36 6.61 -7.61 1.44
C VAL A 36 5.69 -7.14 0.31
N LEU A 37 4.56 -7.81 0.19
CA LEU A 37 3.46 -7.42 -0.69
C LEU A 37 2.43 -6.65 0.13
N LEU A 38 1.99 -5.52 -0.40
CA LEU A 38 0.83 -4.79 0.10
C LEU A 38 -0.37 -5.20 -0.74
N LEU A 39 -1.33 -5.83 -0.10
CA LEU A 39 -2.50 -6.42 -0.74
C LEU A 39 -3.70 -5.49 -0.55
N PHE A 40 -4.03 -4.74 -1.60
CA PHE A 40 -5.21 -3.88 -1.63
C PHE A 40 -6.42 -4.62 -2.19
N ASN A 41 -7.62 -4.17 -1.85
CA ASN A 41 -8.83 -4.67 -2.52
C ASN A 41 -8.87 -4.18 -3.98
N SER A 42 -9.31 -5.04 -4.91
CA SER A 42 -9.61 -4.61 -6.29
C SER A 42 -11.00 -3.95 -6.35
N ASP A 43 -11.14 -2.78 -5.74
CA ASP A 43 -12.38 -1.99 -5.71
C ASP A 43 -12.18 -0.62 -6.36
N ASP A 44 -13.29 0.09 -6.58
CA ASP A 44 -13.30 1.40 -7.23
C ASP A 44 -12.41 2.40 -6.48
N ARG A 45 -12.31 2.28 -5.15
CA ARG A 45 -11.48 3.15 -4.32
C ARG A 45 -10.00 2.99 -4.64
N PHE A 46 -9.52 1.76 -4.81
CA PHE A 46 -8.14 1.53 -5.22
C PHE A 46 -7.85 2.18 -6.57
N TYR A 47 -8.74 2.00 -7.55
CA TYR A 47 -8.56 2.53 -8.91
C TYR A 47 -8.63 4.06 -8.96
N GLU A 48 -9.57 4.68 -8.24
CA GLU A 48 -9.67 6.14 -8.07
C GLU A 48 -8.34 6.72 -7.55
N LEU A 49 -7.81 6.14 -6.47
CA LEU A 49 -6.57 6.63 -5.87
C LEU A 49 -5.34 6.34 -6.75
N ALA A 50 -5.35 5.26 -7.52
CA ALA A 50 -4.30 4.97 -8.49
C ALA A 50 -4.30 5.99 -9.64
N GLU A 51 -5.47 6.39 -10.14
CA GLU A 51 -5.61 7.43 -11.16
C GLU A 51 -5.13 8.78 -10.63
N ARG A 52 -5.56 9.16 -9.43
CA ARG A 52 -5.11 10.39 -8.74
C ARG A 52 -3.60 10.42 -8.56
N PHE A 53 -3.00 9.32 -8.11
CA PHE A 53 -1.55 9.18 -8.03
C PHE A 53 -0.87 9.37 -9.39
N ASN A 54 -1.39 8.73 -10.44
CA ASN A 54 -0.85 8.84 -11.81
C ASN A 54 -1.02 10.23 -12.42
N SER A 55 -2.03 10.99 -11.99
CA SER A 55 -2.22 12.40 -12.36
C SER A 55 -1.25 13.36 -11.65
N ASN A 56 -0.34 12.85 -10.81
CA ASN A 56 0.60 13.63 -9.99
C ASN A 56 -0.12 14.63 -9.08
N GLU A 57 -1.20 14.19 -8.42
CA GLU A 57 -1.89 15.02 -7.44
C GLU A 57 -0.92 15.58 -6.40
N SER A 58 -1.02 16.89 -6.17
CA SER A 58 -0.20 17.56 -5.17
C SER A 58 -0.60 17.10 -3.77
N VAL A 59 0.38 16.62 -3.01
CA VAL A 59 0.20 16.23 -1.61
C VAL A 59 1.18 16.97 -0.71
N PRO A 60 0.83 17.24 0.55
CA PRO A 60 1.77 17.77 1.51
C PRO A 60 2.95 16.81 1.70
N VAL A 61 4.16 17.28 1.41
CA VAL A 61 5.38 16.44 1.41
C VAL A 61 5.61 15.80 2.79
N LEU A 62 5.38 16.54 3.87
CA LEU A 62 5.58 16.04 5.23
C LEU A 62 4.62 14.88 5.55
N ASP A 63 3.35 15.00 5.14
CA ASP A 63 2.36 13.94 5.36
C ASP A 63 2.72 12.70 4.55
N PHE A 64 3.21 12.88 3.32
CA PHE A 64 3.67 11.79 2.47
C PHE A 64 4.85 11.04 3.07
N LEU A 65 5.85 11.77 3.57
CA LEU A 65 7.01 11.17 4.22
C LEU A 65 6.62 10.45 5.51
N ASN A 66 5.69 11.00 6.29
CA ASN A 66 5.18 10.37 7.50
C ASN A 66 4.43 9.08 7.20
N ALA A 67 3.52 9.10 6.21
CA ALA A 67 2.83 7.91 5.73
C ALA A 67 3.84 6.85 5.26
N GLN A 68 4.86 7.26 4.48
CA GLN A 68 5.89 6.33 3.99
C GLN A 68 6.66 5.68 5.13
N ARG A 69 7.02 6.44 6.17
CA ARG A 69 7.69 5.91 7.37
C ARG A 69 6.82 4.89 8.10
N GLN A 70 5.54 5.17 8.25
CA GLN A 70 4.59 4.24 8.90
C GLN A 70 4.47 2.93 8.11
N VAL A 71 4.35 3.00 6.78
CA VAL A 71 4.28 1.79 5.95
C VAL A 71 5.58 0.99 6.04
N LYS A 72 6.75 1.65 5.95
CA LYS A 72 8.05 0.98 6.12
C LYS A 72 8.19 0.31 7.50
N ALA A 73 7.76 0.97 8.57
CA ALA A 73 7.77 0.39 9.91
C ALA A 73 6.90 -0.87 10.00
N LYS A 74 5.70 -0.85 9.41
CA LYS A 74 4.81 -2.02 9.30
C LYS A 74 5.48 -3.17 8.54
N MET A 75 6.15 -2.88 7.42
CA MET A 75 6.88 -3.87 6.61
C MET A 75 8.05 -4.49 7.37
N PHE A 76 8.85 -3.68 8.07
CA PHE A 76 9.98 -4.19 8.87
C PHE A 76 9.50 -5.04 10.05
N SER A 77 8.39 -4.65 10.69
CA SER A 77 7.78 -5.47 11.73
C SER A 77 7.39 -6.86 11.20
N LEU A 78 6.82 -6.94 9.99
CA LEU A 78 6.49 -8.22 9.37
C LEU A 78 7.75 -9.05 9.04
N LYS A 79 8.79 -8.43 8.46
CA LYS A 79 10.07 -9.13 8.18
C LYS A 79 10.77 -9.61 9.45
N GLY A 80 10.67 -8.86 10.56
CA GLY A 80 11.27 -9.23 11.85
C GLY A 80 10.58 -10.39 12.57
N ARG A 81 9.30 -10.65 12.28
CA ARG A 81 8.53 -11.79 12.84
C ARG A 81 8.84 -13.13 12.16
N GLY A 82 9.48 -13.11 10.99
CA GLY A 82 9.85 -14.33 10.25
C GLY A 82 11.22 -14.91 10.63
N ARG A 83 11.77 -14.55 11.79
CA ARG A 83 13.02 -15.09 12.34
C ARG A 83 12.78 -15.80 13.66
#